data_AF-H9V115-F1
#
_entry.id   AF-H9V115-F1
#
_cell.length_a   1.000
_cell.length_b   1.000
_cell.length_c   1.000
_cell.angle_alpha   90.00
_cell.angle_beta   90.00
_cell.angle_gamma   90.00
#
_symmetry.space_group_name_H-M   'P 1'
#
loop_
_entity.id
_entity.type
_entity.pdbx_description
1 polymer ?
#
loop_
_entity_poly.entity_id
_entity_poly.type
_entity_poly.pdbx_seq_one_letter_code
_entity_poly.pdbx_strand_id
1 'polypeptide(L)' 'KIGSPGQTYDDFTASLPEKECRYAVYDFDFVTEENCQKSKIFFIAWSPDTSRVRNKMLYASSKDRFR' A
#
# COMPACT_ATOMS: atom_id res chain seq x y z
N LYS A 1 3.46 0.53 10.49
CA LYS A 1 3.78 1.98 10.55
C LYS A 1 2.52 2.72 10.14
N ILE A 2 2.11 3.73 10.89
CA ILE A 2 1.01 4.62 10.48
C ILE A 2 1.69 5.87 9.89
N GLY A 3 1.31 6.25 8.68
CA GLY A 3 1.83 7.45 8.02
C GLY A 3 1.10 8.70 8.50
N SER A 4 1.80 9.84 8.54
CA SER A 4 1.18 11.14 8.82
C SER A 4 0.63 11.77 7.54
N PRO A 5 -0.41 12.62 7.62
CA PRO A 5 -0.89 13.39 6.47
C PRO A 5 0.26 14.26 5.94
N GLY A 6 0.71 13.99 4.71
CA GLY A 6 1.85 14.66 4.08
C GLY A 6 3.11 13.81 3.89
N GLN A 7 3.10 12.52 4.27
CA GLN A 7 4.18 11.61 3.86
C GLN A 7 4.17 11.40 2.34
N THR A 8 5.37 11.42 1.76
CA THR A 8 5.53 11.25 0.31
C THR A 8 5.37 9.78 -0.09
N TYR A 9 5.20 9.54 -1.39
CA TYR A 9 5.23 8.18 -1.94
C TYR A 9 6.54 7.44 -1.62
N ASP A 10 7.67 8.17 -1.59
CA ASP A 10 8.98 7.59 -1.28
C ASP A 10 9.05 7.15 0.19
N ASP A 11 8.50 7.94 1.13
CA ASP A 11 8.41 7.55 2.54
C ASP A 11 7.53 6.32 2.76
N PHE A 12 6.48 6.19 1.94
CA PHE A 12 5.59 5.05 1.95
C PHE A 12 6.31 3.79 1.44
N THR A 13 6.96 3.86 0.28
CA THR A 13 7.70 2.71 -0.29
C THR A 13 8.88 2.30 0.57
N ALA A 14 9.59 3.24 1.20
CA ALA A 14 10.66 2.96 2.17
C ALA A 14 10.16 2.22 3.42
N SER A 15 8.85 2.27 3.71
CA SER A 15 8.26 1.52 4.82
C SER A 15 7.89 0.07 4.48
N LEU A 16 7.94 -0.29 3.19
CA LEU A 16 7.61 -1.64 2.73
C LEU A 16 8.85 -2.54 2.77
N PRO A 17 8.82 -3.64 3.53
CA PRO A 17 9.99 -4.51 3.68
C PRO A 17 10.27 -5.31 2.41
N GLU A 18 11.53 -5.40 2.00
CA GLU A 18 11.93 -6.12 0.79
C GLU A 18 11.71 -7.63 0.86
N LYS A 19 11.71 -8.23 2.06
CA LYS A 19 11.67 -9.70 2.26
C LYS A 19 10.36 -10.23 2.84
N GLU A 20 9.38 -9.36 3.07
CA GLU A 20 8.11 -9.73 3.68
C GLU A 20 6.92 -9.14 2.93
N CYS A 21 5.81 -9.88 2.91
CA CYS A 21 4.56 -9.39 2.38
C CYS A 21 3.87 -8.47 3.41
N ARG A 22 3.16 -7.45 2.91
CA ARG A 22 2.37 -6.51 3.73
C ARG A 22 1.11 -6.07 3.00
N TYR A 23 0.08 -5.75 3.76
CA TYR A 23 -1.02 -4.91 3.26
C TYR A 23 -0.77 -3.48 3.69
N ALA A 24 -1.10 -2.56 2.79
CA ALA A 24 -1.04 -1.15 3.03
C ALA A 24 -2.29 -0.47 2.50
N VAL A 25 -2.71 0.58 3.20
CA VAL A 25 -3.74 1.50 2.75
C VAL A 25 -3.06 2.83 2.50
N TYR A 26 -3.24 3.37 1.31
CA TYR A 26 -2.65 4.65 0.91
C TYR A 26 -3.78 5.59 0.50
N ASP A 27 -3.89 6.71 1.21
CA ASP A 27 -4.83 7.76 0.88
C ASP A 27 -4.14 8.77 -0.05
N PHE A 28 -4.59 8.83 -1.30
CA PHE A 28 -4.00 9.70 -2.31
C PHE A 28 -4.87 10.93 -2.50
N ASP A 29 -4.39 12.04 -1.98
CA ASP A 29 -4.99 13.36 -2.19
C ASP A 29 -4.45 13.98 -3.47
N PHE A 30 -5.34 14.41 -4.37
CA PHE A 30 -4.99 15.09 -5.60
C PHE A 30 -5.93 16.26 -5.89
N VAL A 31 -5.39 17.26 -6.57
CA VAL A 31 -6.14 18.43 -7.02
C VAL A 31 -6.39 18.26 -8.52
N THR A 32 -7.66 18.31 -8.94
CA THR A 32 -8.01 18.28 -10.36
C THR A 32 -7.71 19.61 -11.03
N GLU A 33 -7.66 19.65 -12.35
CA GLU A 33 -7.45 20.90 -13.12
C GLU A 33 -8.48 21.99 -12.78
N GLU A 34 -9.68 21.61 -12.34
CA GLU A 34 -10.74 22.51 -11.84
C GLU A 34 -10.51 23.02 -10.39
N ASN A 35 -9.29 22.84 -9.85
CA ASN A 35 -8.90 23.21 -8.48
C ASN A 35 -9.78 22.57 -7.39
N CYS A 36 -10.38 21.42 -7.68
CA CYS A 36 -11.16 20.64 -6.73
C CYS A 36 -10.29 19.57 -6.07
N GLN A 37 -10.26 19.56 -4.74
CA GLN A 37 -9.51 18.57 -3.97
C GLN A 37 -10.33 17.27 -3.88
N LYS A 38 -9.71 16.16 -4.28
CA LYS A 38 -10.30 14.82 -4.23
C LYS A 38 -9.30 13.89 -3.55
N SER A 39 -9.82 12.90 -2.82
CA SER A 39 -9.01 11.83 -2.25
C SER A 39 -9.43 10.49 -2.84
N LYS A 40 -8.48 9.56 -2.94
CA LYS A 40 -8.74 8.19 -3.36
C LYS A 40 -7.93 7.23 -2.51
N ILE A 41 -8.64 6.35 -1.81
CA ILE A 41 -8.05 5.29 -1.02
C ILE A 41 -7.62 4.13 -1.93
N PHE A 42 -6.36 3.76 -1.84
CA PHE A 42 -5.78 2.59 -2.49
C PHE A 42 -5.48 1.50 -1.48
N PHE A 43 -5.96 0.28 -1.75
CA PHE A 43 -5.55 -0.91 -1.03
C PHE A 43 -4.41 -1.60 -1.79
N ILE A 44 -3.24 -1.69 -1.17
CA ILE A 44 -2.01 -2.19 -1.77
C ILE A 44 -1.64 -3.51 -1.11
N ALA A 45 -1.55 -4.56 -1.93
CA ALA A 45 -0.99 -5.85 -1.52
C ALA A 45 0.49 -5.90 -1.95
N TRP A 46 1.40 -5.69 -1.01
CA TRP A 46 2.84 -5.75 -1.23
C TRP A 46 3.33 -7.19 -1.09
N SER A 47 3.93 -7.73 -2.15
CA SER A 47 4.46 -9.11 -2.19
C SER A 47 5.74 -9.17 -3.02
N PRO A 48 6.90 -8.81 -2.44
CA PRO A 48 8.15 -8.71 -3.17
C PRO A 48 8.70 -10.09 -3.55
N ASP A 49 9.50 -10.16 -4.61
CA ASP A 49 9.87 -11.44 -5.20
C ASP A 49 10.75 -12.32 -4.32
N THR A 50 11.55 -11.70 -3.47
CA THR A 50 12.44 -12.36 -2.51
C THR A 50 11.69 -12.91 -1.29
N SER A 51 10.39 -12.63 -1.14
CA SER A 51 9.56 -13.22 -0.08
C SER A 51 9.37 -14.72 -0.27
N ARG A 52 9.30 -15.46 0.84
CA ARG A 52 9.04 -16.91 0.83
C ARG A 52 7.71 -17.20 0.12
N VAL A 53 7.70 -18.19 -0.80
CA VAL A 53 6.52 -18.59 -1.59
C VAL A 53 5.29 -18.84 -0.71
N ARG A 54 5.47 -19.52 0.42
CA ARG A 54 4.38 -19.76 1.39
C ARG A 54 3.75 -18.48 1.93
N ASN A 55 4.55 -17.43 2.18
CA ASN A 55 4.04 -16.14 2.64
C ASN A 55 3.27 -15.43 1.52
N LYS A 56 3.77 -15.47 0.28
CA LYS A 56 3.06 -14.93 -0.88
C LYS A 56 1.69 -15.59 -1.05
N MET A 57 1.62 -16.92 -0.95
CA MET A 57 0.36 -17.67 -1.01
C MET A 57 -0.59 -17.30 0.14
N LEU A 58 -0.08 -17.22 1.37
CA LEU A 58 -0.90 -16.87 2.53
C LEU A 58 -1.53 -15.47 2.37
N TYR A 59 -0.73 -14.48 1.96
CA TYR A 59 -1.23 -13.14 1.70
C TYR A 59 -2.21 -13.17 0.52
N ALA A 60 -1.86 -13.72 -0.63
CA ALA A 60 -2.77 -13.78 -1.79
C ALA A 60 -4.13 -14.42 -1.45
N SER A 61 -4.14 -15.57 -0.74
CA SER A 61 -5.36 -16.27 -0.34
C SER A 61 -6.20 -15.52 0.70
N SER A 62 -5.60 -14.62 1.46
CA SER A 62 -6.29 -13.83 2.48
C SER A 62 -6.73 -12.46 1.97
N LYS A 63 -6.24 -12.02 0.79
CA LYS A 63 -6.51 -10.70 0.21
C LYS A 63 -8.00 -10.43 0.03
N ASP A 64 -8.73 -11.40 -0.51
CA ASP A 64 -10.16 -11.22 -0.82
C ASP A 64 -11.05 -11.24 0.42
N ARG A 65 -10.54 -11.70 1.57
CA ARG A 65 -11.21 -11.57 2.88
C ARG A 65 -10.90 -10.26 3.60
N PHE A 66 -9.87 -9.55 3.16
CA PHE A 66 -9.39 -8.31 3.80
C PHE A 66 -9.83 -7.04 3.05
N ARG A 67 -10.25 -7.16 1.79
CA ARG A 67 -10.87 -6.09 1.00
C ARG A 67 -12.37 -6.07 1.23
#